data_AF-A0A832YH76-F1
#
_entry.id   AF-A0A832YH76-F1
#
_cell.length_a   1.000
_cell.length_b   1.000
_cell.length_c   1.000
_cell.angle_alpha   90.00
_cell.angle_beta   90.00
_cell.angle_gamma   90.00
#
_symmetry.space_group_name_H-M   'P 1'
#
loop_
_entity.id
_entity.type
_entity.pdbx_description
1 polymer ?
#
loop_
_entity_poly.entity_id
_entity_poly.type
_entity_poly.pdbx_seq_one_letter_code
_entity_poly.pdbx_strand_id
1 'polypeptide(L)'
;DNNRCFYCRSELSEHLLQVAKEFETDMIVDGTNIDDLVDYRPGVSALRQNGIRSPLAETRFSKKMVRETAKNVGLSVYDKPSNSCLASRIPWGQSVTAERLARIEIGEKIVKQLTGAKQVRVRDMNGTAKIEVGVDELSLLENNTVLQKIKNQLKLISFEDVSIDPEGYRPGKINVITS
;
A
#
# COMPACT_ATOMS: atom_id res chain seq x y z
N ASP A 1 10.75 -0.66 11.68
CA ASP A 1 12.02 -1.22 11.23
C ASP A 1 11.81 -1.90 9.87
N ASN A 2 12.85 -2.55 9.32
CA ASN A 2 12.74 -3.34 8.08
C ASN A 2 11.84 -4.59 8.24
N ASN A 3 11.60 -5.03 9.48
CA ASN A 3 10.77 -6.18 9.81
C ASN A 3 9.29 -5.84 10.06
N ARG A 4 8.87 -4.58 9.92
CA ARG A 4 7.47 -4.15 10.12
C ARG A 4 6.49 -5.03 9.34
N CYS A 5 6.83 -5.36 8.09
CA CYS A 5 5.98 -6.20 7.23
C CYS A 5 5.92 -7.65 7.75
N PHE A 6 7.00 -8.18 8.34
CA PHE A 6 7.01 -9.48 9.00
C PHE A 6 6.00 -9.50 10.14
N TYR A 7 6.16 -8.61 11.12
CA TYR A 7 5.33 -8.60 12.33
C TYR A 7 3.85 -8.39 12.02
N CYS A 8 3.54 -7.44 11.13
CA CYS A 8 2.16 -7.20 10.69
C CYS A 8 1.53 -8.43 10.04
N ARG A 9 2.30 -9.20 9.25
CA ARG A 9 1.80 -10.44 8.64
C ARG A 9 1.73 -11.60 9.62
N SER A 10 2.62 -11.70 10.59
CA SER A 10 2.53 -12.70 11.67
C SER A 10 1.25 -12.49 12.48
N GLU A 11 1.01 -11.27 12.96
CA GLU A 11 -0.21 -10.93 13.72
C GLU A 11 -1.48 -11.17 12.89
N LEU A 12 -1.50 -10.80 11.61
CA LEU A 12 -2.60 -11.13 10.70
C LEU A 12 -2.82 -12.64 10.62
N SER A 13 -1.74 -13.43 10.54
CA SER A 13 -1.83 -14.89 10.43
C SER A 13 -2.44 -15.50 11.69
N GLU A 14 -2.02 -15.05 12.86
CA GLU A 14 -2.57 -15.50 14.15
C GLU A 14 -4.09 -15.26 14.23
N HIS A 15 -4.56 -14.08 13.82
CA HIS A 15 -5.99 -13.79 13.75
C HIS A 15 -6.71 -14.66 12.72
N LEU A 16 -6.14 -14.83 11.52
CA LEU A 16 -6.74 -15.68 10.48
C LEU A 16 -6.85 -17.14 10.94
N LEU A 17 -5.88 -17.66 11.70
CA LEU A 17 -5.92 -19.00 12.27
C LEU A 17 -7.02 -19.16 13.34
N GLN A 18 -7.37 -18.10 14.05
CA GLN A 18 -8.53 -18.11 14.97
C GLN A 18 -9.83 -18.19 14.17
N VAL A 19 -9.98 -17.35 13.15
CA VAL A 19 -11.15 -17.37 12.25
C VAL A 19 -11.29 -18.72 11.55
N ALA A 20 -10.19 -19.32 11.10
CA ALA A 20 -10.22 -20.63 10.44
C ALA A 20 -10.84 -21.73 11.32
N LYS A 21 -10.63 -21.67 12.65
CA LYS A 21 -11.28 -22.59 13.60
C LYS A 21 -12.79 -22.40 13.65
N GLU A 22 -13.27 -21.16 13.56
CA GLU A 22 -14.71 -20.85 13.55
C GLU A 22 -15.41 -21.38 12.30
N PHE A 23 -14.69 -21.42 11.17
CA PHE A 23 -15.18 -21.92 9.89
C PHE A 23 -14.85 -23.40 9.64
N GLU A 24 -14.28 -24.11 10.61
CA GLU A 24 -13.87 -25.51 10.51
C GLU A 24 -13.01 -25.78 9.25
N THR A 25 -12.11 -24.84 8.93
CA THR A 25 -11.18 -24.97 7.79
C THR A 25 -9.74 -25.14 8.25
N ASP A 26 -9.05 -26.10 7.65
CA ASP A 26 -7.65 -26.38 7.93
C ASP A 26 -6.69 -25.61 7.00
N MET A 27 -7.23 -24.91 5.99
CA MET A 27 -6.43 -24.30 4.95
C MET A 27 -6.73 -22.81 4.78
N ILE A 28 -5.66 -22.02 4.86
CA ILE A 28 -5.66 -20.60 4.56
C ILE A 28 -4.67 -20.38 3.41
N VAL A 29 -5.11 -19.67 2.39
CA VAL A 29 -4.29 -19.37 1.21
C VAL A 29 -4.18 -17.86 1.00
N ASP A 30 -3.04 -17.40 0.51
CA ASP A 30 -2.83 -16.02 0.09
C ASP A 30 -2.64 -15.90 -1.43
N GLY A 31 -2.58 -14.64 -1.89
CA GLY A 31 -2.41 -14.31 -3.31
C GLY A 31 -0.96 -14.18 -3.77
N THR A 32 0.03 -14.66 -3.00
CA THR A 32 1.45 -14.53 -3.38
C THR A 32 1.72 -15.35 -4.65
N ASN A 33 2.30 -14.70 -5.66
CA ASN A 33 2.68 -15.31 -6.94
C ASN A 33 4.22 -15.44 -7.07
N ILE A 34 4.72 -16.08 -8.13
CA ILE A 34 6.17 -16.38 -8.24
C ILE A 34 7.03 -15.12 -8.37
N ASP A 35 6.51 -14.07 -9.00
CA ASP A 35 7.25 -12.81 -9.18
C ASP A 35 7.45 -12.08 -7.85
N ASP A 36 6.59 -12.32 -6.86
CA ASP A 36 6.72 -11.75 -5.53
C ASP A 36 7.86 -12.36 -4.71
N LEU A 37 8.38 -13.53 -5.12
CA LEU A 37 9.48 -14.23 -4.43
C LEU A 37 10.87 -13.79 -4.88
N VAL A 38 10.96 -12.94 -5.91
CA VAL A 38 12.25 -12.45 -6.45
C VAL A 38 12.90 -11.44 -5.50
N ASP A 39 12.08 -10.70 -4.73
CA ASP A 39 12.55 -9.69 -3.78
C ASP A 39 12.56 -10.20 -2.34
N TYR A 40 13.35 -9.55 -1.47
CA TYR A 40 13.26 -9.76 -0.03
C TYR A 40 11.88 -9.32 0.50
N ARG A 41 11.01 -10.30 0.75
CA ARG A 41 9.62 -10.08 1.22
C ARG A 41 9.38 -10.75 2.57
N PRO A 42 9.79 -10.10 3.68
CA PRO A 42 9.68 -10.70 5.01
C PRO A 42 8.22 -11.03 5.39
N GLY A 43 7.24 -10.28 4.89
CA GLY A 43 5.82 -10.59 5.09
C GLY A 43 5.38 -11.94 4.51
N VAL A 44 5.95 -12.38 3.38
CA VAL A 44 5.66 -13.71 2.80
C VAL A 44 6.22 -14.81 3.69
N SER A 45 7.43 -14.61 4.22
CA SER A 45 8.04 -15.54 5.17
C SER A 45 7.20 -15.70 6.43
N ALA A 46 6.65 -14.60 6.97
CA ALA A 46 5.75 -14.63 8.13
C ALA A 46 4.48 -15.46 7.87
N LEU A 47 3.83 -15.27 6.73
CA LEU A 47 2.64 -16.06 6.34
C LEU A 47 2.98 -17.56 6.27
N ARG A 48 4.08 -17.92 5.61
CA ARG A 48 4.54 -19.31 5.48
C ARG A 48 4.86 -19.96 6.82
N GLN A 49 5.53 -19.24 7.73
CA GLN A 49 5.85 -19.75 9.06
C GLN A 49 4.60 -20.06 9.90
N ASN A 50 3.48 -19.40 9.61
CA ASN A 50 2.19 -19.64 10.24
C ASN A 50 1.32 -20.66 9.46
N GLY A 51 1.89 -21.38 8.50
CA GLY A 51 1.17 -22.42 7.75
C GLY A 51 0.24 -21.90 6.65
N ILE A 52 0.25 -20.59 6.35
CA ILE A 52 -0.52 -20.04 5.23
C ILE A 52 0.17 -20.42 3.91
N ARG A 53 -0.61 -20.99 3.01
CA ARG A 53 -0.14 -21.47 1.70
C ARG A 53 -0.25 -20.39 0.63
N SER A 54 0.57 -20.52 -0.41
CA SER A 54 0.58 -19.58 -1.54
C SER A 54 0.43 -20.37 -2.85
N PRO A 55 -0.77 -20.88 -3.18
CA PRO A 55 -0.96 -21.80 -4.31
C PRO A 55 -0.46 -21.24 -5.64
N LEU A 56 -0.61 -19.93 -5.88
CA LEU A 56 -0.11 -19.28 -7.09
C LEU A 56 1.41 -19.37 -7.18
N ALA A 57 2.13 -19.08 -6.10
CA ALA A 57 3.59 -19.23 -6.07
C ALA A 57 4.02 -20.71 -6.11
N GLU A 58 3.33 -21.61 -5.40
CA GLU A 58 3.61 -23.06 -5.37
C GLU A 58 3.45 -23.70 -6.76
N THR A 59 2.50 -23.20 -7.55
CA THR A 59 2.25 -23.63 -8.93
C THR A 59 2.97 -22.77 -9.98
N ARG A 60 3.86 -21.87 -9.53
CA ARG A 60 4.67 -20.98 -10.40
C ARG A 60 3.86 -20.05 -11.30
N PHE A 61 2.66 -19.66 -10.90
CA PHE A 61 1.91 -18.60 -11.56
C PHE A 61 2.67 -17.27 -11.45
N SER A 62 2.95 -16.64 -12.59
CA SER A 62 3.40 -15.25 -12.66
C SER A 62 2.23 -14.29 -12.53
N LYS A 63 2.52 -13.03 -12.19
CA LYS A 63 1.57 -11.93 -12.20
C LYS A 63 0.87 -11.80 -13.55
N LYS A 64 1.61 -12.01 -14.66
CA LYS A 64 1.03 -12.01 -16.01
C LYS A 64 -0.01 -13.12 -16.16
N MET A 65 0.33 -14.36 -15.77
CA MET A 65 -0.60 -15.49 -15.82
C MET A 65 -1.83 -15.27 -14.94
N VAL A 66 -1.67 -14.70 -13.75
CA VAL A 66 -2.79 -14.34 -12.86
C VAL A 66 -3.74 -13.36 -13.56
N ARG A 67 -3.22 -12.30 -14.20
CA ARG A 67 -4.04 -11.32 -14.93
C ARG A 67 -4.74 -11.93 -16.14
N GLU A 68 -4.02 -12.73 -16.94
CA GLU A 68 -4.59 -13.40 -18.11
C GLU A 68 -5.69 -14.38 -17.71
N THR A 69 -5.45 -15.17 -16.66
CA THR A 69 -6.44 -16.13 -16.13
C THR A 69 -7.66 -15.41 -15.58
N ALA A 70 -7.46 -14.35 -14.77
CA ALA A 70 -8.55 -13.54 -14.24
C ALA A 70 -9.39 -12.92 -15.37
N LYS A 71 -8.76 -12.44 -16.44
CA LYS A 71 -9.44 -11.91 -17.62
C LYS A 71 -10.25 -13.00 -18.34
N ASN A 72 -9.65 -14.17 -18.55
CA ASN A 72 -10.28 -15.28 -19.27
C ASN A 72 -11.51 -15.84 -18.55
N VAL A 73 -11.52 -15.82 -17.21
CA VAL A 73 -12.68 -16.25 -16.41
C VAL A 73 -13.66 -15.11 -16.08
N GLY A 74 -13.45 -13.92 -16.66
CA GLY A 74 -14.40 -12.80 -16.58
C GLY A 74 -14.30 -11.93 -15.31
N LEU A 75 -13.20 -11.99 -14.54
CA LEU A 75 -13.02 -11.13 -13.36
C LEU A 75 -12.67 -9.70 -13.78
N SER A 76 -13.52 -8.73 -13.42
CA SER A 76 -13.33 -7.30 -13.71
C SER A 76 -12.06 -6.69 -13.11
N VAL A 77 -11.48 -7.36 -12.10
CA VAL A 77 -10.28 -6.90 -11.39
C VAL A 77 -8.96 -7.30 -12.05
N TYR A 78 -8.99 -7.95 -13.23
CA TYR A 78 -7.81 -8.50 -13.89
C TYR A 78 -6.68 -7.49 -14.11
N ASP A 79 -7.01 -6.21 -14.33
CA ASP A 79 -6.00 -5.16 -14.57
C ASP A 79 -5.75 -4.23 -13.37
N LYS A 80 -6.30 -4.55 -12.19
CA LYS A 80 -6.15 -3.69 -11.01
C LYS A 80 -4.67 -3.46 -10.66
N PRO A 81 -4.19 -2.21 -10.55
CA PRO A 81 -2.81 -1.94 -10.16
C PRO A 81 -2.48 -2.49 -8.78
N SER A 82 -1.23 -2.92 -8.59
CA SER A 82 -0.74 -3.34 -7.28
C SER A 82 -0.55 -2.13 -6.39
N ASN A 83 -1.22 -2.08 -5.24
CA ASN A 83 -1.01 -1.07 -4.21
C ASN A 83 -0.24 -1.66 -3.04
N SER A 84 0.83 -0.98 -2.63
CA SER A 84 1.53 -1.32 -1.39
C SER A 84 0.70 -0.92 -0.17
N CYS A 85 0.93 -1.61 0.95
CA CYS A 85 0.29 -1.32 2.24
C CYS A 85 0.36 0.18 2.59
N LEU A 86 -0.72 0.73 3.16
CA LEU A 86 -0.77 2.12 3.63
C LEU A 86 0.30 2.41 4.70
N ALA A 87 0.70 1.41 5.49
CA ALA A 87 1.80 1.55 6.45
C ALA A 87 3.15 1.92 5.79
N SER A 88 3.31 1.74 4.48
CA SER A 88 4.50 2.22 3.76
C SER A 88 4.55 3.75 3.62
N ARG A 89 3.44 4.45 3.89
CA ARG A 89 3.35 5.93 3.89
C ARG A 89 3.77 6.53 5.22
N ILE A 90 4.05 5.69 6.23
CA ILE A 90 4.53 6.08 7.55
C ILE A 90 6.02 5.77 7.64
N PRO A 91 6.90 6.72 7.97
CA PRO A 91 8.33 6.48 8.13
C PRO A 91 8.64 5.36 9.12
N TRP A 92 9.79 4.72 8.94
CA TRP A 92 10.29 3.79 9.95
C TRP A 92 10.54 4.47 11.29
N GLY A 93 10.40 3.70 12.37
CA GLY A 93 10.50 4.19 13.74
C GLY A 93 9.22 4.82 14.30
N GLN A 94 8.23 5.09 13.44
CA GLN A 94 6.94 5.65 13.88
C GLN A 94 5.84 4.60 13.99
N SER A 95 4.93 4.83 14.93
CA SER A 95 3.77 3.97 15.19
C SER A 95 2.77 4.00 14.05
N VAL A 96 2.30 2.83 13.65
CA VAL A 96 1.20 2.65 12.70
C VAL A 96 -0.09 2.57 13.50
N THR A 97 -0.95 3.57 13.38
CA THR A 97 -2.25 3.60 14.08
C THR A 97 -3.38 3.65 13.08
N ALA A 98 -4.57 3.17 13.47
CA ALA A 98 -5.76 3.20 12.61
C ALA A 98 -6.10 4.62 12.13
N GLU A 99 -5.98 5.62 13.01
CA GLU A 99 -6.17 7.03 12.70
C GLU A 99 -5.22 7.52 11.60
N ARG A 100 -3.92 7.18 11.73
CA ARG A 100 -2.91 7.56 10.73
C ARG A 100 -3.19 6.90 9.37
N LEU A 101 -3.54 5.62 9.37
CA LEU A 101 -3.90 4.90 8.15
C LEU A 101 -5.14 5.51 7.49
N ALA A 102 -6.15 5.87 8.27
CA ALA A 102 -7.37 6.50 7.78
C ALA A 102 -7.10 7.87 7.16
N ARG A 103 -6.34 8.77 7.84
CA ARG A 103 -6.01 10.08 7.25
C ARG A 103 -5.16 9.98 5.99
N ILE A 104 -4.25 9.00 5.92
CA ILE A 104 -3.47 8.72 4.72
C ILE A 104 -4.39 8.27 3.58
N GLU A 105 -5.27 7.31 3.82
CA GLU A 105 -6.20 6.80 2.80
C GLU A 105 -7.14 7.89 2.28
N ILE A 106 -7.72 8.68 3.19
CA ILE A 106 -8.58 9.81 2.83
C ILE A 106 -7.77 10.87 2.07
N GLY A 107 -6.54 11.16 2.50
CA GLY A 107 -5.64 12.07 1.81
C GLY A 107 -5.32 11.62 0.37
N GLU A 108 -5.00 10.34 0.16
CA GLU A 108 -4.77 9.80 -1.18
C GLU A 108 -6.01 9.93 -2.07
N LYS A 109 -7.22 9.70 -1.51
CA LYS A 109 -8.49 9.87 -2.23
C LYS A 109 -8.75 11.34 -2.60
N ILE A 110 -8.55 12.27 -1.68
CA ILE A 110 -8.73 13.71 -1.90
C ILE A 110 -7.84 14.19 -3.04
N VAL A 111 -6.53 13.91 -2.95
CA VAL A 111 -5.57 14.35 -3.95
C VAL A 111 -5.94 13.77 -5.31
N LYS A 112 -6.24 12.46 -5.36
CA LYS A 112 -6.64 11.78 -6.60
C LYS A 112 -7.89 12.39 -7.24
N GLN A 113 -8.90 12.74 -6.44
CA GLN A 113 -10.14 13.34 -6.93
C GLN A 113 -9.93 14.78 -7.44
N LEU A 114 -9.10 15.57 -6.77
CA LEU A 114 -8.86 16.96 -7.13
C LEU A 114 -7.92 17.15 -8.32
N THR A 115 -6.98 16.22 -8.51
CA THR A 115 -5.97 16.32 -9.60
C THR A 115 -6.27 15.42 -10.79
N GLY A 116 -7.02 14.33 -10.59
CA GLY A 116 -7.18 13.28 -11.59
C GLY A 116 -5.93 12.38 -11.74
N ALA A 117 -4.92 12.53 -10.88
CA ALA A 117 -3.69 11.74 -10.93
C ALA A 117 -3.98 10.24 -10.77
N LYS A 118 -3.35 9.43 -11.61
CA LYS A 118 -3.51 7.97 -11.58
C LYS A 118 -2.76 7.38 -10.40
N GLN A 119 -1.56 7.90 -10.14
CA GLN A 119 -0.67 7.48 -9.08
C GLN A 119 -0.58 8.57 -8.02
N VAL A 120 -1.00 8.25 -6.79
CA VAL A 120 -0.97 9.18 -5.66
C VAL A 120 -0.44 8.43 -4.44
N ARG A 121 0.46 9.07 -3.69
CA ARG A 121 0.78 8.71 -2.32
C ARG A 121 0.75 9.93 -1.44
N VAL A 122 0.18 9.79 -0.25
CA VAL A 122 0.26 10.81 0.80
C VAL A 122 1.06 10.21 1.94
N ARG A 123 2.30 10.66 2.12
CA ARG A 123 3.16 10.22 3.22
C ARG A 123 2.91 11.08 4.44
N ASP A 124 2.82 10.42 5.57
CA ASP A 124 2.60 11.04 6.86
C ASP A 124 3.95 11.24 7.56
N MET A 125 4.49 12.44 7.43
CA MET A 125 5.78 12.85 7.98
C MET A 125 5.59 13.52 9.35
N ASN A 126 4.95 12.81 10.28
CA ASN A 126 4.67 13.30 11.63
C ASN A 126 3.85 14.60 11.65
N GLY A 127 2.68 14.58 11.03
CA GLY A 127 1.79 15.75 10.94
C GLY A 127 1.86 16.48 9.60
N THR A 128 2.96 16.36 8.85
CA THR A 128 3.04 16.89 7.49
C THR A 128 2.62 15.85 6.45
N ALA A 129 1.65 16.17 5.60
CA ALA A 129 1.32 15.39 4.42
C ALA A 129 2.32 15.70 3.29
N LYS A 130 3.15 14.72 2.95
CA LYS A 130 4.04 14.80 1.79
C LYS A 130 3.43 14.04 0.61
N ILE A 131 3.01 14.78 -0.41
CA ILE A 131 2.29 14.26 -1.58
C ILE A 131 3.30 13.83 -2.65
N GLU A 132 3.14 12.61 -3.17
CA GLU A 132 3.85 12.09 -4.34
C GLU A 132 2.83 11.73 -5.42
N VAL A 133 3.02 12.26 -6.64
CA VAL A 133 2.27 11.85 -7.85
C VAL A 133 3.23 11.20 -8.85
N GLY A 134 2.73 10.58 -9.93
CA GLY A 134 3.60 10.14 -11.03
C GLY A 134 4.57 11.25 -11.46
N VAL A 135 5.80 10.90 -11.86
CA VAL A 135 6.80 11.90 -12.29
C VAL A 135 6.29 12.71 -13.49
N ASP A 136 5.59 12.04 -14.39
CA ASP A 136 4.87 12.59 -15.54
C ASP A 136 3.59 13.35 -15.17
N GLU A 137 3.16 13.28 -13.91
CA GLU A 137 1.94 13.88 -13.38
C GLU A 137 2.22 15.08 -12.46
N LEU A 138 3.48 15.47 -12.26
CA LEU A 138 3.87 16.57 -11.35
C LEU A 138 3.21 17.91 -11.70
N SER A 139 3.02 18.18 -13.00
CA SER A 139 2.37 19.40 -13.49
C SER A 139 0.91 19.54 -13.01
N LEU A 140 0.25 18.45 -12.63
CA LEU A 140 -1.10 18.49 -12.04
C LEU A 140 -1.14 19.22 -10.69
N LEU A 141 0.01 19.35 -10.02
CA LEU A 141 0.15 20.01 -8.72
C LEU A 141 0.64 21.47 -8.83
N GLU A 142 0.99 21.95 -10.03
CA GLU A 142 1.45 23.33 -10.26
C GLU A 142 0.31 24.36 -10.24
N ASN A 143 -0.93 23.91 -10.44
CA ASN A 143 -2.10 24.78 -10.39
C ASN A 143 -2.35 25.25 -8.94
N ASN A 144 -2.04 26.52 -8.67
CA ASN A 144 -2.20 27.13 -7.35
C ASN A 144 -3.62 26.97 -6.77
N THR A 145 -4.68 27.05 -7.58
CA THR A 145 -6.05 26.88 -7.10
C THR A 145 -6.32 25.45 -6.63
N VAL A 146 -5.85 24.46 -7.38
CA VAL A 146 -5.97 23.03 -7.01
C VAL A 146 -5.14 22.75 -5.77
N LEU A 147 -3.89 23.24 -5.72
CA LEU A 147 -3.00 23.06 -4.59
C LEU A 147 -3.58 23.66 -3.30
N GLN A 148 -4.16 24.86 -3.35
CA GLN A 148 -4.81 25.45 -2.18
C GLN A 148 -6.02 24.63 -1.70
N LYS A 149 -6.83 24.07 -2.63
CA LYS A 149 -7.93 23.17 -2.26
C LYS A 149 -7.43 21.91 -1.56
N ILE A 150 -6.37 21.29 -2.10
CA ILE A 150 -5.72 20.13 -1.47
C ILE A 150 -5.23 20.49 -0.07
N LYS A 151 -4.50 21.59 0.07
CA LYS A 151 -3.98 22.06 1.37
C LYS A 151 -5.09 22.23 2.41
N ASN A 152 -6.18 22.88 2.02
CA ASN A 152 -7.31 23.11 2.91
C ASN A 152 -7.98 21.80 3.32
N GLN A 153 -8.21 20.87 2.39
CA GLN A 153 -8.87 19.60 2.71
C GLN A 153 -7.98 18.67 3.54
N LEU A 154 -6.67 18.63 3.28
CA LEU A 154 -5.74 17.83 4.07
C LEU A 154 -5.62 18.36 5.51
N LYS A 155 -5.70 19.68 5.71
CA LYS A 155 -5.75 20.27 7.06
C LYS A 155 -6.98 19.85 7.87
N LEU A 156 -8.12 19.60 7.20
CA LEU A 156 -9.34 19.13 7.86
C LEU A 156 -9.25 17.68 8.35
N ILE A 157 -8.28 16.90 7.86
CA ILE A 157 -8.06 15.49 8.26
C ILE A 157 -6.78 15.31 9.07
N SER A 158 -6.49 16.30 9.92
CA SER A 158 -5.40 16.26 10.91
C SER A 158 -3.98 16.22 10.32
N PHE A 159 -3.76 16.85 9.16
CA PHE A 159 -2.42 17.25 8.73
C PHE A 159 -2.17 18.72 9.09
N GLU A 160 -1.03 19.02 9.71
CA GLU A 160 -0.64 20.37 10.12
C GLU A 160 -0.12 21.17 8.91
N ASP A 161 0.66 20.49 8.06
CA ASP A 161 1.25 21.07 6.87
C ASP A 161 1.19 20.12 5.67
N VAL A 162 1.41 20.67 4.48
CA VAL A 162 1.35 19.93 3.21
C VAL A 162 2.53 20.34 2.33
N SER A 163 3.28 19.33 1.89
CA SER A 163 4.40 19.46 0.96
C SER A 163 4.19 18.56 -0.27
N ILE A 164 4.84 18.91 -1.37
CA ILE A 164 4.91 18.09 -2.58
C ILE A 164 6.33 17.54 -2.68
N ASP A 165 6.48 16.25 -2.99
CA ASP A 165 7.78 15.71 -3.36
C ASP A 165 8.11 16.11 -4.81
N PRO A 166 9.13 16.94 -5.04
CA PRO A 166 9.48 17.41 -6.39
C PRO A 166 10.04 16.28 -7.26
N GLU A 167 10.47 15.16 -6.69
CA GLU A 167 10.91 14.00 -7.46
C GLU A 167 9.75 13.11 -7.92
N GLY A 168 8.54 13.36 -7.41
CA GLY A 168 7.38 12.50 -7.60
C GLY A 168 7.54 11.11 -6.98
N TYR A 169 6.65 10.22 -7.41
CA TYR A 169 6.59 8.84 -6.98
C TYR A 169 7.57 7.97 -7.78
N ARG A 170 8.38 7.19 -7.06
CA ARG A 170 9.24 6.14 -7.63
C ARG A 170 8.99 4.80 -6.94
N PRO A 171 8.88 3.67 -7.68
CA PRO A 171 8.87 2.34 -7.09
C PRO A 171 10.11 2.12 -6.22
N GLY A 172 9.97 1.44 -5.08
CA GLY A 172 11.10 1.12 -4.20
C GLY A 172 11.60 2.26 -3.31
N LYS A 173 11.08 3.50 -3.42
CA LYS A 173 11.45 4.62 -2.52
C LYS A 173 11.01 4.33 -1.09
N ILE A 174 11.96 3.89 -0.25
CA ILE A 174 11.75 3.57 1.17
C ILE A 174 11.38 4.84 1.92
N ASN A 175 10.42 4.73 2.84
CA ASN A 175 10.05 5.81 3.73
C ASN A 175 10.93 5.81 4.98
N VAL A 176 12.06 6.52 4.93
CA VAL A 176 12.95 6.74 6.07
C VAL A 176 12.92 8.21 6.45
N ILE A 177 13.04 8.50 7.74
CA ILE A 177 13.33 9.86 8.20
C ILE A 177 14.77 10.13 7.77
N THR A 178 14.96 11.04 6.81
CA THR A 178 16.30 11.58 6.53
C THR A 178 16.66 12.51 7.68
N SER A 179 17.67 12.10 8.45
CA SER A 179 18.36 12.94 9.45
C SER A 179 19.00 14.16 8.81
#